data_AF-K9E1G8-F1
#
_entry.id   AF-K9E1G8-F1
#
_cell.length_a   1.000
_cell.length_b   1.000
_cell.length_c   1.000
_cell.angle_alpha   90.00
_cell.angle_beta   90.00
_cell.angle_gamma   90.00
#
_symmetry.space_group_name_H-M   'P 1'
#
loop_
_entity.id
_entity.type
_entity.pdbx_description
1 polymer ?
#
loop_
_entity_poly.entity_id
_entity_poly.type
_entity_poly.pdbx_seq_one_letter_code
_entity_poly.pdbx_strand_id
1 'polypeptide(L)' 'MTLAKYVKEMRKQHELTQVDLSEKSGVGLRFIRELEQGKQTLRLDKVNQVLNLFGMEVGAVPIPKNTEL' A
#
# COMPACT_ATOMS: atom_id res chain seq x y z
N MET A 1 -8.21 -4.18 -8.33
CA MET A 1 -7.80 -3.18 -7.32
C MET A 1 -6.29 -3.12 -7.26
N THR A 2 -5.67 -1.93 -7.16
CA THR A 2 -4.20 -1.81 -7.06
C THR A 2 -3.76 -1.71 -5.60
N LEU A 3 -2.50 -2.02 -5.31
CA LEU A 3 -1.91 -1.87 -3.96
C LEU A 3 -2.13 -0.47 -3.38
N ALA A 4 -1.85 0.58 -4.15
CA ALA A 4 -2.02 1.98 -3.73
C ALA A 4 -3.48 2.30 -3.33
N LYS A 5 -4.46 1.82 -4.13
CA LYS A 5 -5.88 2.00 -3.82
C LYS A 5 -6.27 1.24 -2.56
N TYR A 6 -5.83 -0.01 -2.44
CA TYR A 6 -6.08 -0.84 -1.27
C TYR A 6 -5.58 -0.18 0.03
N VAL A 7 -4.31 0.25 0.06
CA VAL A 7 -3.73 0.90 1.25
C VAL A 7 -4.50 2.18 1.61
N LYS A 8 -4.87 2.99 0.61
CA LYS A 8 -5.64 4.22 0.83
C LYS A 8 -7.05 3.94 1.36
N GLU A 9 -7.70 2.88 0.90
CA GLU A 9 -9.02 2.45 1.38
C GLU A 9 -8.94 1.94 2.82
N MET A 10 -7.99 1.05 3.13
CA MET A 10 -7.76 0.57 4.49
C MET A 10 -7.49 1.73 5.45
N ARG A 11 -6.63 2.67 5.06
CA ARG A 11 -6.34 3.85 5.87
C ARG A 11 -7.61 4.64 6.20
N LYS A 12 -8.48 4.86 5.21
CA LYS A 12 -9.75 5.58 5.40
C LYS A 12 -10.75 4.80 6.26
N GLN A 13 -10.85 3.48 6.07
CA GLN A 13 -11.73 2.61 6.86
C GLN A 13 -11.35 2.59 8.34
N HIS A 14 -10.07 2.72 8.64
CA HIS A 14 -9.55 2.83 10.01
C HIS A 14 -9.43 4.27 10.51
N GLU A 15 -9.99 5.25 9.78
CA GLU A 15 -10.00 6.68 10.15
C GLU A 15 -8.60 7.29 10.41
N LEU A 16 -7.57 6.75 9.76
CA LEU A 16 -6.19 7.20 9.91
C LEU A 16 -5.85 8.34 8.94
N THR A 17 -5.11 9.34 9.40
CA THR A 17 -4.41 10.27 8.50
C THR A 17 -3.17 9.59 7.92
N GLN A 18 -2.56 10.20 6.90
CA GLN A 18 -1.28 9.70 6.37
C GLN A 18 -0.15 9.77 7.40
N VAL A 19 -0.24 10.72 8.34
CA VAL A 19 0.69 10.87 9.47
C VAL A 19 0.51 9.70 10.44
N ASP A 20 -0.72 9.41 10.84
CA ASP A 20 -1.00 8.30 11.77
C ASP A 20 -0.56 6.95 11.18
N LEU A 21 -0.81 6.74 9.88
CA LEU A 21 -0.38 5.51 9.21
C LEU A 21 1.16 5.41 9.17
N SER A 22 1.84 6.52 8.90
CA SER A 22 3.31 6.60 8.91
C SER A 22 3.88 6.24 10.28
N GLU A 23 3.36 6.85 11.34
CA GLU A 23 3.80 6.60 12.72
C GLU A 23 3.52 5.17 13.16
N LYS A 24 2.30 4.65 12.92
CA LYS A 24 1.91 3.30 13.30
C LYS A 24 2.72 2.21 12.56
N SER A 25 3.06 2.44 11.30
CA SER A 25 3.81 1.45 10.49
C SER A 25 5.34 1.57 10.66
N GLY A 26 5.83 2.63 11.31
CA GLY A 26 7.26 2.87 11.45
C GLY A 26 7.96 3.22 10.11
N VAL A 27 7.20 3.68 9.11
CA VAL A 27 7.74 4.14 7.83
C VAL A 27 7.60 5.66 7.72
N GLY A 28 8.50 6.32 6.99
CA GLY A 28 8.43 7.79 6.84
C GLY A 28 7.21 8.26 6.05
N LEU A 29 6.68 9.44 6.38
CA LEU A 29 5.49 10.02 5.75
C LEU A 29 5.60 10.14 4.22
N ARG A 30 6.80 10.44 3.72
CA ARG A 30 7.09 10.47 2.28
C ARG A 30 6.79 9.12 1.63
N PHE A 31 7.14 8.01 2.29
CA PHE A 31 6.88 6.67 1.77
C PHE A 31 5.38 6.40 1.66
N ILE A 32 4.58 6.75 2.68
CA ILE A 32 3.12 6.60 2.64
C ILE A 32 2.51 7.39 1.47
N ARG A 33 2.96 8.64 1.25
CA ARG A 33 2.49 9.45 0.12
C ARG A 33 2.85 8.82 -1.22
N GLU A 34 4.10 8.39 -1.39
CA GLU A 34 4.57 7.72 -2.61
C GLU A 34 3.80 6.41 -2.86
N LEU A 35 3.52 5.63 -1.81
CA LEU A 35 2.73 4.40 -1.86
C LEU A 35 1.29 4.67 -2.30
N GLU A 36 0.60 5.63 -1.68
CA GLU A 36 -0.79 5.96 -2.02
C GLU A 36 -0.94 6.65 -3.39
N GLN A 37 0.11 7.35 -3.85
CA GLN A 37 0.17 7.93 -5.19
C GLN A 37 0.49 6.88 -6.26
N GLY A 38 0.84 5.65 -5.88
CA GLY A 38 1.15 4.58 -6.82
C GLY A 38 2.50 4.76 -7.52
N LYS A 39 3.53 5.21 -6.79
CA LYS A 39 4.90 5.25 -7.29
C LYS A 39 5.29 3.90 -7.91
N GLN A 40 5.90 3.95 -9.09
CA GLN A 40 6.26 2.74 -9.85
C GLN A 40 7.18 1.79 -9.08
N THR A 41 8.08 2.33 -8.26
CA THR A 41 9.05 1.56 -7.48
C THR A 41 8.93 1.88 -6.01
N LEU A 42 8.77 0.82 -5.20
CA LEU A 42 8.69 0.88 -3.74
C LEU A 42 9.48 -0.31 -3.19
N ARG A 43 10.09 -0.14 -2.02
CA ARG A 43 10.78 -1.26 -1.39
C ARG A 43 9.78 -2.21 -0.74
N LEU A 44 9.89 -3.49 -1.05
CA LEU A 44 8.95 -4.52 -0.62
C LEU A 44 8.88 -4.66 0.91
N ASP A 45 10.03 -4.57 1.58
CA ASP A 45 10.12 -4.61 3.05
C ASP A 45 9.25 -3.53 3.69
N LYS A 46 9.27 -2.31 3.14
CA LYS A 46 8.50 -1.17 3.63
C LYS A 46 7.02 -1.29 3.29
N VAL A 47 6.69 -1.85 2.12
CA VAL A 47 5.29 -2.17 1.80
C VAL A 47 4.72 -3.16 2.81
N ASN A 48 5.45 -4.24 3.11
CA ASN A 48 5.00 -5.23 4.08
C ASN A 48 4.90 -4.67 5.51
N GLN A 49 5.73 -3.72 5.92
CA GLN A 49 5.56 -3.02 7.20
C GLN A 49 4.20 -2.30 7.29
N VAL A 50 3.76 -1.66 6.20
CA VAL A 50 2.45 -1.00 6.15
C VAL A 50 1.31 -2.03 6.11
N LEU A 51 1.43 -3.06 5.28
CA LEU A 51 0.40 -4.10 5.12
C LEU A 51 0.19 -4.94 6.38
N ASN A 52 1.24 -5.17 7.18
CA ASN A 52 1.16 -5.92 8.42
C ASN A 52 0.21 -5.28 9.45
N LEU A 53 0.04 -3.95 9.42
CA LEU A 53 -0.96 -3.26 10.26
C LEU A 53 -2.40 -3.70 9.96
N PHE A 54 -2.62 -4.20 8.75
CA PHE A 54 -3.91 -4.65 8.25
C PHE A 54 -3.99 -6.18 8.16
N GLY A 55 -3.00 -6.91 8.70
CA GLY A 55 -2.94 -8.37 8.62
C GLY A 55 -2.68 -8.91 7.21
N MET A 56 -2.00 -8.12 6.37
CA MET A 56 -1.76 -8.44 4.96
C MET A 56 -0.26 -8.47 4.62
N GLU A 57 0.06 -9.11 3.50
CA GLU A 57 1.38 -9.11 2.90
C GLU A 57 1.29 -9.06 1.37
N VAL A 58 2.37 -8.65 0.72
CA VAL A 58 2.52 -8.75 -0.73
C VAL A 58 2.66 -10.20 -1.18
N GLY A 59 2.00 -10.56 -2.26
CA GLY A 59 2.05 -11.90 -2.84
C GLY A 59 2.02 -11.89 -4.37
N ALA A 60 2.39 -13.01 -4.98
CA ALA A 60 2.24 -13.22 -6.40
C ALA A 60 0.75 -13.30 -6.76
N VAL A 61 0.30 -12.46 -7.69
CA VAL A 61 -1.07 -12.47 -8.20
C VAL A 61 -1.06 -12.67 -9.72
N PRO A 62 -2.09 -13.32 -10.30
CA PRO A 62 -2.22 -13.43 -11.75
C PRO A 62 -2.28 -12.04 -12.38
N ILE A 63 -1.53 -11.83 -13.45
CA ILE A 63 -1.68 -10.65 -14.30
C ILE A 63 -2.87 -10.94 -15.24
N PRO A 64 -3.97 -10.18 -15.18
CA PRO A 64 -5.04 -10.34 -16.16
C PRO A 64 -4.47 -9.99 -17.55
N LYS A 65 -4.36 -11.01 -18.40
CA LYS A 65 -4.08 -10.80 -19.82
C LYS A 65 -5.34 -10.20 -20.44
N ASN A 66 -5.33 -8.89 -20.70
CA ASN A 66 -6.31 -8.33 -21.64
C ASN A 66 -5.99 -8.97 -22.99
N THR A 67 -6.70 -10.05 -23.31
CA THR A 67 -6.59 -10.72 -24.61
C THR A 67 -7.49 -9.92 -25.53
N GLU A 68 -7.04 -8.73 -25.90
CA GLU A 68 -7.52 -8.04 -27.08
C GLU A 68 -6.49 -8.30 -28.18
N LEU A 69 -6.83 -9.26 -29.04
CA LEU A 69 -6.34 -9.30 -30.42
C LEU A 69 -7.22 -8.38 -31.26
#